data_AF-A0A9P0Z3P9-F1
#
_entry.id   AF-A0A9P0Z3P9-F1
#
_cell.length_a   1.000
_cell.length_b   1.000
_cell.length_c   1.000
_cell.angle_alpha   90.00
_cell.angle_beta   90.00
_cell.angle_gamma   90.00
#
_symmetry.space_group_name_H-M   'P 1'
#
loop_
_entity.id
_entity.type
_entity.pdbx_description
1 polymer ?
#
loop_
_entity_poly.entity_id
_entity_poly.type
_entity_poly.pdbx_seq_one_letter_code
_entity_poly.pdbx_strand_id
1 'polypeptide(L)'
;MDDRTFWPGVAYSIKTSRPLVEVLRIVDGDEPAMGFIYGAMDSAKEKIAENFGNQYSTYSEIWKIIDEKWEHQLHRDLHAAAYYLNPRFKWEDDFSTHVEVKKGLYACMERLISDSSDFNQADAQMDEYRYKRGLFGMRAAQNSYKTRPPVEWWDQFGDHIPELRAIAVKILGLTCSSSACERNCSTFNQVHTKRRNRLSAIKLNSLVFIMFNKKLKFRKSRLQKKEDNLIFDNVSSDDEWIAEPNADDGESVDARDELALVVDEMDNEFRGS
;
A
#
# COMPACT_ATOMS: atom_id res chain seq x y z
N MET A 1 3.77 18.36 37.01
CA MET A 1 4.74 18.09 35.93
C MET A 1 5.67 19.28 35.85
N ASP A 2 6.97 19.06 35.70
CA ASP A 2 7.95 20.14 35.53
C ASP A 2 7.99 20.56 34.06
N ASP A 3 7.55 21.79 33.76
CA ASP A 3 7.52 22.34 32.40
C ASP A 3 8.90 22.37 31.72
N ARG A 4 9.98 22.41 32.51
CA ARG A 4 11.36 22.45 31.99
C ARG A 4 11.81 21.16 31.32
N THR A 5 11.16 20.04 31.62
CA THR A 5 11.47 18.72 31.04
C THR A 5 10.35 18.20 30.16
N PHE A 6 9.10 18.55 30.47
CA PHE A 6 7.94 18.08 29.72
C PHE A 6 7.92 18.58 28.26
N TRP A 7 7.95 19.90 28.02
CA TRP A 7 7.84 20.46 26.67
C TRP A 7 9.02 20.08 25.75
N PRO A 8 10.29 20.10 26.21
CA PRO A 8 11.39 19.58 25.42
C PRO A 8 11.24 18.10 25.06
N GLY A 9 10.73 17.28 25.98
CA GLY A 9 10.43 15.87 25.73
C GLY A 9 9.37 15.69 24.63
N VAL A 10 8.27 16.43 24.71
CA VAL A 10 7.22 16.42 23.66
C VAL A 10 7.78 16.86 22.30
N ALA A 11 8.59 17.93 22.27
CA ALA A 11 9.23 18.39 21.05
C ALA A 11 10.16 17.33 20.45
N TYR A 12 10.94 16.64 21.28
CA TYR A 12 11.78 15.53 20.88
C TYR A 12 10.97 14.39 20.27
N SER A 13 9.89 13.95 20.93
CA SER A 13 9.00 12.90 20.45
C SER A 13 8.35 13.27 19.10
N ILE A 14 7.93 14.51 18.90
CA ILE A 14 7.33 14.94 17.63
C ILE A 14 8.38 14.97 16.51
N LYS A 15 9.56 15.55 16.77
CA LYS A 15 10.66 15.64 15.80
C LYS A 15 11.18 14.28 15.33
N THR A 16 11.10 13.28 16.19
CA THR A 16 11.54 11.90 15.90
C THR A 16 10.44 11.07 15.26
N SER A 17 9.19 11.16 15.75
CA SER A 17 8.09 10.30 15.28
C SER A 17 7.44 10.78 13.99
N ARG A 18 7.40 12.10 13.72
CA ARG A 18 6.70 12.64 12.53
C ARG A 18 7.22 12.05 11.20
N PRO A 19 8.55 12.00 10.94
CA PRO A 19 9.05 11.36 9.72
C PRO A 19 8.66 9.88 9.60
N LEU A 20 8.62 9.14 10.71
CA LEU A 20 8.19 7.74 10.72
C LEU A 20 6.69 7.59 10.44
N VAL A 21 5.85 8.51 10.93
CA VAL A 21 4.42 8.56 10.60
C VAL A 21 4.21 8.83 9.10
N GLU A 22 5.07 9.62 8.47
CA GLU A 22 5.03 9.82 7.01
C GLU A 22 5.33 8.51 6.25
N VAL A 23 6.29 7.69 6.72
CA VAL A 23 6.54 6.36 6.15
C VAL A 23 5.32 5.46 6.30
N LEU A 24 4.70 5.43 7.48
CA LEU A 24 3.48 4.65 7.72
C LEU A 24 2.35 5.05 6.76
N ARG A 25 2.16 6.34 6.51
CA ARG A 25 1.15 6.83 5.55
C ARG A 25 1.40 6.34 4.12
N ILE A 26 2.66 6.20 3.70
CA ILE A 26 3.00 5.62 2.39
C ILE A 26 2.61 4.15 2.34
N VAL A 27 2.92 3.40 3.40
CA VAL A 27 2.66 1.96 3.49
C VAL A 27 1.17 1.63 3.64
N ASP A 28 0.41 2.48 4.32
CA ASP A 28 -1.04 2.37 4.50
C ASP A 28 -1.85 2.94 3.33
N GLY A 29 -1.17 3.55 2.36
CA GLY A 29 -1.76 4.06 1.13
C GLY A 29 -2.47 2.96 0.31
N ASP A 30 -3.26 3.38 -0.65
CA ASP A 30 -3.96 2.46 -1.56
C ASP A 30 -3.10 2.03 -2.77
N GLU A 31 -1.89 2.61 -2.94
CA GLU A 31 -0.94 2.27 -4.00
C GLU A 31 0.10 1.23 -3.54
N PRO A 32 0.68 0.42 -4.45
CA PRO A 32 1.76 -0.51 -4.10
C PRO A 32 2.99 0.22 -3.51
N ALA A 33 3.16 0.09 -2.19
CA ALA A 33 4.21 0.78 -1.44
C ALA A 33 5.59 0.08 -1.49
N MET A 34 5.69 -1.11 -2.11
CA MET A 34 6.90 -1.95 -2.10
C MET A 34 8.13 -1.23 -2.63
N GLY A 35 7.96 -0.48 -3.73
CA GLY A 35 9.04 0.32 -4.31
C GLY A 35 9.43 1.55 -3.50
N PHE A 36 8.73 1.89 -2.43
CA PHE A 36 8.89 3.17 -1.71
C PHE A 36 9.39 3.03 -0.28
N ILE A 37 9.07 1.93 0.41
CA ILE A 37 9.32 1.81 1.85
C ILE A 37 10.78 1.97 2.25
N TYR A 38 11.71 1.42 1.47
CA TYR A 38 13.15 1.52 1.73
C TYR A 38 13.62 2.98 1.67
N GLY A 39 13.38 3.67 0.55
CA GLY A 39 13.76 5.07 0.39
C GLY A 39 13.01 6.01 1.35
N ALA A 40 11.77 5.67 1.70
CA ALA A 40 11.01 6.41 2.70
C ALA A 40 11.62 6.28 4.11
N MET A 41 12.09 5.09 4.48
CA MET A 41 12.77 4.87 5.76
C MET A 41 14.11 5.63 5.82
N ASP A 42 14.88 5.58 4.73
CA ASP A 42 16.15 6.30 4.63
C ASP A 42 15.94 7.82 4.75
N SER A 43 15.00 8.36 3.96
CA SER A 43 14.59 9.77 4.05
C SER A 43 14.04 10.13 5.44
N ALA A 44 13.36 9.22 6.14
CA ALA A 44 12.91 9.47 7.51
C ALA A 44 14.07 9.61 8.48
N LYS A 45 15.12 8.78 8.35
CA LYS A 45 16.35 8.91 9.17
C LYS A 45 17.04 10.25 8.91
N GLU A 46 17.17 10.64 7.65
CA GLU A 46 17.76 11.94 7.26
C GLU A 46 16.98 13.12 7.84
N LYS A 47 15.65 13.15 7.67
CA LYS A 47 14.78 14.19 8.26
C LYS A 47 14.90 14.26 9.78
N ILE A 48 15.05 13.11 10.46
CA ILE A 48 15.30 13.08 11.90
C ILE A 48 16.63 13.77 12.21
N ALA A 49 17.71 13.45 11.49
CA ALA A 49 19.00 14.10 11.69
C ALA A 49 18.92 15.62 11.48
N GLU A 50 18.26 16.06 10.41
CA GLU A 50 18.05 17.48 10.09
C GLU A 50 17.26 18.21 11.20
N ASN A 51 16.21 17.58 11.75
CA ASN A 51 15.40 18.15 12.84
C ASN A 51 16.21 18.49 14.11
N PHE A 52 17.38 17.87 14.26
CA PHE A 52 18.33 18.10 15.34
C PHE A 52 19.66 18.70 14.85
N GLY A 53 19.65 19.40 13.70
CA GLY A 53 20.80 20.13 13.20
C GLY A 53 22.00 19.25 12.85
N ASN A 54 21.76 17.98 12.48
CA ASN A 54 22.77 16.99 12.15
C ASN A 54 23.78 16.71 13.28
N GLN A 55 23.39 16.97 14.53
CA GLN A 55 24.19 16.64 15.69
C GLN A 55 23.96 15.18 16.12
N TYR A 56 24.79 14.26 15.64
CA TYR A 56 24.62 12.80 15.83
C TYR A 56 24.26 12.36 17.26
N SER A 57 24.88 12.94 18.29
CA SER A 57 24.61 12.59 19.69
C SER A 57 23.13 12.75 20.09
N THR A 58 22.38 13.63 19.43
CA THR A 58 20.99 13.95 19.77
C THR A 58 19.97 12.94 19.23
N TYR A 59 20.28 12.26 18.12
CA TYR A 59 19.37 11.30 17.46
C TYR A 59 19.93 9.88 17.36
N SER A 60 21.18 9.65 17.76
CA SER A 60 21.84 8.34 17.68
C SER A 60 21.06 7.20 18.34
N GLU A 61 20.40 7.46 19.48
CA GLU A 61 19.58 6.46 20.18
C GLU A 61 18.35 6.07 19.36
N ILE A 62 17.66 7.04 18.78
CA ILE A 62 16.49 6.80 17.92
C ILE A 62 16.89 6.08 16.64
N TRP A 63 18.02 6.47 16.02
CA TRP A 63 18.55 5.77 14.86
C TRP A 63 18.86 4.30 15.17
N LYS A 64 19.47 4.00 16.33
CA LYS A 64 19.70 2.61 16.75
C LYS A 64 18.40 1.82 16.87
N ILE A 65 17.37 2.40 17.49
CA ILE A 65 16.05 1.75 17.60
C ILE A 65 15.43 1.50 16.23
N ILE A 66 15.56 2.47 15.30
CA ILE A 66 15.08 2.32 13.92
C ILE A 66 15.85 1.19 13.21
N ASP A 67 17.18 1.19 13.30
CA ASP A 67 18.03 0.20 12.64
C ASP A 67 17.78 -1.21 13.17
N GLU A 68 17.66 -1.38 14.49
CA GLU A 68 17.30 -2.66 15.11
C GLU A 68 15.93 -3.16 14.61
N LYS A 69 14.92 -2.27 14.54
CA LYS A 69 13.60 -2.65 14.01
C LYS A 69 13.63 -2.93 12.52
N TRP A 70 14.39 -2.16 11.76
CA TRP A 70 14.56 -2.33 10.33
C TRP A 70 15.14 -3.71 10.04
N GLU A 71 16.33 -4.02 10.57
CA GLU A 71 17.02 -5.28 10.30
C GLU A 71 16.26 -6.52 10.77
N HIS A 72 15.54 -6.44 11.90
CA HIS A 72 14.92 -7.62 12.48
C HIS A 72 13.45 -7.82 12.10
N GLN A 73 12.72 -6.76 11.77
CA GLN A 73 11.26 -6.82 11.61
C GLN A 73 10.77 -6.40 10.24
N LEU A 74 11.36 -5.36 9.63
CA LEU A 74 10.80 -4.71 8.45
C LEU A 74 11.58 -5.00 7.17
N HIS A 75 12.90 -4.99 7.24
CA HIS A 75 13.77 -5.16 6.08
C HIS A 75 13.77 -6.61 5.59
N ARG A 76 13.68 -6.77 4.27
CA ARG A 76 13.81 -8.03 3.54
C ARG A 76 14.41 -7.72 2.18
N ASP A 77 15.03 -8.72 1.57
CA ASP A 77 15.57 -8.65 0.20
C ASP A 77 14.56 -8.05 -0.80
N LEU A 78 13.27 -8.29 -0.58
CA LEU A 78 12.19 -7.76 -1.41
C LEU A 78 12.09 -6.23 -1.39
N HIS A 79 12.26 -5.61 -0.22
CA HIS A 79 12.24 -4.15 -0.09
C HIS A 79 13.45 -3.52 -0.76
N ALA A 80 14.62 -4.14 -0.61
CA ALA A 80 15.86 -3.72 -1.25
C ALA A 80 15.79 -3.85 -2.78
N ALA A 81 15.25 -4.98 -3.28
CA ALA A 81 15.02 -5.21 -4.70
C ALA A 81 14.03 -4.19 -5.28
N ALA A 82 12.91 -3.94 -4.58
CA ALA A 82 11.90 -3.00 -5.01
C ALA A 82 12.42 -1.56 -5.07
N TYR A 83 13.26 -1.17 -4.11
CA TYR A 83 13.95 0.12 -4.12
C TYR A 83 14.86 0.27 -5.34
N TYR A 84 15.66 -0.76 -5.66
CA TYR A 84 16.51 -0.74 -6.86
C TYR A 84 15.69 -0.63 -8.15
N LEU A 85 14.58 -1.36 -8.23
CA LEU A 85 13.73 -1.42 -9.43
C LEU A 85 12.82 -0.19 -9.57
N ASN A 86 12.70 0.66 -8.55
CA ASN A 86 11.92 1.88 -8.67
C ASN A 86 12.76 2.99 -9.34
N PRO A 87 12.42 3.42 -10.57
CA PRO A 87 13.22 4.40 -11.32
C PRO A 87 13.25 5.76 -10.63
N ARG A 88 12.25 6.08 -9.81
CA ARG A 88 12.21 7.30 -9.00
C ARG A 88 13.35 7.39 -8.00
N PHE A 89 13.86 6.25 -7.52
CA PHE A 89 15.04 6.24 -6.65
C PHE A 89 16.30 5.89 -7.42
N LYS A 90 16.25 4.85 -8.28
CA LYS A 90 17.43 4.34 -9.00
C LYS A 90 18.20 5.41 -9.75
N TRP A 91 17.51 6.40 -10.27
CA TRP A 91 18.06 7.43 -11.14
C TRP A 91 18.26 8.79 -10.49
N GLU A 92 18.09 8.88 -9.17
CA GLU A 92 18.50 10.05 -8.39
C GLU A 92 20.00 9.94 -8.04
N ASP A 93 20.62 11.09 -7.80
CA ASP A 93 22.06 11.18 -7.50
C ASP A 93 22.41 10.62 -6.11
N ASP A 94 21.45 10.61 -5.20
CA ASP A 94 21.54 10.12 -3.82
C ASP A 94 21.19 8.63 -3.67
N PHE A 95 21.02 7.90 -4.78
CA PHE A 95 20.68 6.48 -4.73
C PHE A 95 21.68 5.67 -3.89
N SER A 96 21.16 4.88 -2.95
CA SER A 96 22.00 4.13 -2.00
C SER A 96 23.01 3.22 -2.70
N THR A 97 24.27 3.33 -2.29
CA THR A 97 25.37 2.47 -2.75
C THR A 97 25.57 1.25 -1.86
N HIS A 98 24.73 1.07 -0.84
CA HIS A 98 24.88 0.00 0.13
C HIS A 98 24.73 -1.37 -0.53
N VAL A 99 25.62 -2.30 -0.17
CA VAL A 99 25.74 -3.60 -0.84
C VAL A 99 24.47 -4.45 -0.70
N GLU A 100 23.68 -4.22 0.35
CA GLU A 100 22.44 -4.94 0.60
C GLU A 100 21.40 -4.73 -0.51
N VAL A 101 21.40 -3.55 -1.16
CA VAL A 101 20.45 -3.24 -2.22
C VAL A 101 20.64 -4.19 -3.41
N LYS A 102 21.89 -4.34 -3.85
CA LYS A 102 22.22 -5.31 -4.91
C LYS A 102 22.04 -6.75 -4.45
N LYS A 103 22.48 -7.11 -3.23
CA LYS A 103 22.31 -8.47 -2.72
C LYS A 103 20.84 -8.89 -2.65
N GLY A 104 19.98 -8.00 -2.14
CA GLY A 104 18.54 -8.24 -2.04
C GLY A 104 17.87 -8.38 -3.40
N LEU A 105 18.31 -7.60 -4.40
CA LEU A 105 17.86 -7.78 -5.79
C LEU A 105 18.19 -9.18 -6.30
N TYR A 106 19.46 -9.61 -6.24
CA TYR A 106 19.87 -10.92 -6.73
C TYR A 106 19.19 -12.06 -5.96
N ALA A 107 19.06 -11.96 -4.63
CA ALA A 107 18.32 -12.93 -3.83
C ALA A 107 16.84 -13.03 -4.22
N CYS A 108 16.23 -11.93 -4.67
CA CYS A 108 14.88 -11.95 -5.24
C CYS A 108 14.85 -12.58 -6.63
N MET A 109 15.81 -12.27 -7.50
CA MET A 109 15.91 -12.83 -8.84
C MET A 109 16.10 -14.36 -8.79
N GLU A 110 17.01 -14.86 -7.97
CA GLU A 110 17.26 -16.30 -7.77
C GLU A 110 16.02 -17.06 -7.30
N ARG A 111 15.18 -16.41 -6.49
CA ARG A 111 13.93 -17.00 -5.99
C ARG A 111 12.76 -16.89 -6.96
N LEU A 112 12.76 -15.89 -7.84
CA LEU A 112 11.66 -15.61 -8.77
C LEU A 112 11.86 -16.23 -10.15
N ILE A 113 13.11 -16.46 -10.56
CA ILE A 113 13.48 -17.03 -11.85
C ILE A 113 14.05 -18.42 -11.63
N SER A 114 13.35 -19.45 -12.14
CA SER A 114 13.82 -20.83 -12.05
C SER A 114 14.75 -21.22 -13.20
N ASP A 115 14.64 -20.55 -14.35
CA ASP A 115 15.44 -20.84 -15.54
C ASP A 115 16.76 -20.06 -15.55
N SER A 116 17.88 -20.75 -15.77
CA SER A 116 19.19 -20.11 -15.76
C SER A 116 19.43 -19.18 -16.96
N SER A 117 18.80 -19.44 -18.10
CA SER A 117 18.89 -18.55 -19.27
C SER A 117 18.17 -17.25 -18.97
N ASP A 118 16.94 -17.31 -18.48
CA ASP A 118 16.14 -16.13 -18.12
C ASP A 118 16.87 -15.29 -17.05
N PHE A 119 17.54 -15.94 -16.09
CA PHE A 119 18.35 -15.25 -15.07
C PHE A 119 19.50 -14.48 -15.69
N ASN A 120 20.26 -15.11 -16.60
CA ASN A 120 21.37 -14.46 -17.29
C ASN A 120 20.89 -13.33 -18.20
N GLN A 121 19.72 -13.49 -18.85
CA GLN A 121 19.07 -12.43 -19.61
C GLN A 121 18.72 -11.25 -18.71
N ALA A 122 18.06 -11.50 -17.57
CA ALA A 122 17.66 -10.46 -16.64
C ALA A 122 18.87 -9.70 -16.07
N ASP A 123 19.96 -10.41 -15.73
CA ASP A 123 21.22 -9.81 -15.28
C ASP A 123 21.82 -8.89 -16.36
N ALA A 124 21.91 -9.36 -17.61
CA ALA A 124 22.39 -8.55 -18.72
C ALA A 124 21.52 -7.31 -18.96
N GLN A 125 20.21 -7.40 -18.76
CA GLN A 125 19.26 -6.29 -18.91
C GLN A 125 19.36 -5.23 -17.82
N MET A 126 20.00 -5.53 -16.69
CA MET A 126 20.19 -4.55 -15.62
C MET A 126 21.00 -3.34 -16.08
N ASP A 127 21.97 -3.53 -16.98
CA ASP A 127 22.77 -2.44 -17.52
C ASP A 127 21.93 -1.49 -18.39
N GLU A 128 21.01 -2.03 -19.19
CA GLU A 128 20.11 -1.21 -20.01
C GLU A 128 19.24 -0.30 -19.14
N TYR A 129 18.70 -0.83 -18.03
CA TYR A 129 17.96 -0.05 -17.04
C TYR A 129 18.85 0.94 -16.28
N ARG A 130 20.03 0.51 -15.83
CA ARG A 130 20.98 1.35 -15.06
C ARG A 130 21.43 2.56 -15.85
N TYR A 131 21.72 2.38 -17.14
CA TYR A 131 22.24 3.43 -18.01
C TYR A 131 21.16 4.14 -18.84
N LYS A 132 19.87 3.90 -18.55
CA LYS A 132 18.74 4.54 -19.25
C LYS A 132 18.80 4.34 -20.77
N ARG A 133 19.18 3.14 -21.22
CA ARG A 133 19.30 2.82 -22.65
C ARG A 133 17.95 2.37 -23.23
N GLY A 134 17.90 2.21 -24.54
CA GLY A 134 16.69 1.78 -25.25
C GLY A 134 15.48 2.68 -24.97
N LEU A 135 14.35 2.06 -24.62
CA LEU A 135 13.10 2.80 -24.35
C LEU A 135 13.21 3.69 -23.11
N PHE A 136 14.11 3.39 -22.17
CA PHE A 136 14.32 4.21 -20.98
C PHE A 136 14.92 5.57 -21.29
N GLY A 137 15.70 5.68 -22.36
CA GLY A 137 16.30 6.94 -22.81
C GLY A 137 15.31 7.87 -23.52
N MET A 138 14.11 7.39 -23.85
CA MET A 138 13.11 8.21 -24.52
C MET A 138 12.65 9.36 -23.63
N ARG A 139 12.39 10.53 -24.25
CA ARG A 139 11.86 11.71 -23.54
C ARG A 139 10.59 11.41 -22.74
N ALA A 140 9.72 10.53 -23.24
CA ALA A 140 8.51 10.12 -22.53
C ALA A 140 8.82 9.35 -21.24
N ALA A 141 9.81 8.45 -21.26
CA ALA A 141 10.24 7.70 -20.09
C ALA A 141 10.90 8.62 -19.06
N GLN A 142 11.80 9.49 -19.50
CA GLN A 142 12.51 10.46 -18.65
C GLN A 142 11.56 11.49 -18.00
N ASN A 143 10.48 11.88 -18.67
CA ASN A 143 9.53 12.85 -18.11
C ASN A 143 8.51 12.23 -17.14
N SER A 144 8.38 10.90 -17.10
CA SER A 144 7.29 10.22 -16.36
C SER A 144 7.75 9.34 -15.20
N TYR A 145 9.03 8.98 -15.11
CA TYR A 145 9.49 8.01 -14.10
C TYR A 145 9.32 8.45 -12.64
N LYS A 146 9.22 9.77 -12.36
CA LYS A 146 8.97 10.30 -11.01
C LYS A 146 7.48 10.40 -10.65
N THR A 147 6.61 10.54 -11.65
CA THR A 147 5.19 10.89 -11.47
C THR A 147 4.25 9.74 -11.75
N ARG A 148 4.67 8.75 -12.53
CA ARG A 148 3.89 7.56 -12.83
C ARG A 148 4.11 6.46 -11.78
N PRO A 149 3.08 5.67 -11.43
CA PRO A 149 3.25 4.47 -10.61
C PRO A 149 4.33 3.54 -11.20
N PRO A 150 5.28 3.03 -10.41
CA PRO A 150 6.42 2.28 -10.92
C PRO A 150 6.02 1.08 -11.79
N VAL A 151 4.97 0.35 -11.40
CA VAL A 151 4.46 -0.80 -12.17
C VAL A 151 4.01 -0.39 -13.57
N GLU A 152 3.24 0.69 -13.70
CA GLU A 152 2.76 1.20 -14.99
C GLU A 152 3.88 1.79 -15.85
N TRP A 153 4.94 2.31 -15.20
CA TRP A 153 6.10 2.80 -15.90
C TRP A 153 6.91 1.64 -16.50
N TRP A 154 7.14 0.57 -15.72
CA TRP A 154 7.77 -0.66 -16.22
C TRP A 154 6.96 -1.34 -17.31
N ASP A 155 5.63 -1.33 -17.18
CA ASP A 155 4.73 -1.87 -18.21
C ASP A 155 4.87 -1.13 -19.55
N GLN A 156 5.00 0.21 -19.53
CA GLN A 156 5.10 0.99 -20.75
C GLN A 156 6.50 1.01 -21.39
N PHE A 157 7.57 1.04 -20.59
CA PHE A 157 8.92 1.26 -21.12
C PHE A 157 9.84 0.03 -21.02
N GLY A 158 9.40 -1.04 -20.35
CA GLY A 158 10.19 -2.26 -20.16
C GLY A 158 10.12 -3.28 -21.29
N ASP A 159 9.40 -3.02 -22.39
CA ASP A 159 9.16 -4.02 -23.46
C ASP A 159 10.44 -4.57 -24.10
N HIS A 160 11.49 -3.76 -24.18
CA HIS A 160 12.78 -4.14 -24.74
C HIS A 160 13.67 -4.97 -23.80
N ILE A 161 13.26 -5.13 -22.53
CA ILE A 161 13.96 -5.94 -21.52
C ILE A 161 12.99 -6.83 -20.73
N PRO A 162 12.42 -7.86 -21.38
CA PRO A 162 11.24 -8.58 -20.88
C PRO A 162 11.46 -9.33 -19.55
N GLU A 163 12.62 -9.94 -19.34
CA GLU A 163 12.91 -10.75 -18.15
C GLU A 163 13.02 -9.85 -16.90
N LEU A 164 13.78 -8.75 -16.99
CA LEU A 164 13.88 -7.79 -15.90
C LEU A 164 12.56 -7.03 -15.68
N ARG A 165 11.81 -6.69 -16.74
CA ARG A 165 10.46 -6.11 -16.62
C ARG A 165 9.53 -7.03 -15.84
N ALA A 166 9.53 -8.33 -16.14
CA ALA A 166 8.65 -9.29 -15.46
C ALA A 166 8.91 -9.31 -13.94
N ILE A 167 10.18 -9.27 -13.53
CA ILE A 167 10.58 -9.18 -12.12
C ILE A 167 10.13 -7.85 -11.52
N ALA A 168 10.39 -6.73 -12.20
CA ALA A 168 10.05 -5.41 -11.72
C ALA A 168 8.55 -5.23 -11.49
N VAL A 169 7.72 -5.59 -12.48
CA VAL A 169 6.26 -5.55 -12.36
C VAL A 169 5.79 -6.45 -11.21
N LYS A 170 6.37 -7.64 -11.07
CA LYS A 170 5.99 -8.59 -10.00
C LYS A 170 6.36 -8.07 -8.62
N ILE A 171 7.57 -7.57 -8.42
CA ILE A 171 8.04 -7.08 -7.11
C ILE A 171 7.33 -5.76 -6.74
N LEU A 172 7.29 -4.79 -7.65
CA LEU A 172 6.71 -3.47 -7.40
C LEU A 172 5.18 -3.52 -7.26
N GLY A 173 4.54 -4.52 -7.87
CA GLY A 173 3.09 -4.74 -7.75
C GLY A 173 2.64 -5.34 -6.42
N LEU A 174 3.57 -5.74 -5.54
CA LEU A 174 3.21 -6.28 -4.23
C LEU A 174 2.78 -5.17 -3.26
N THR A 175 1.81 -5.49 -2.41
CA THR A 175 1.38 -4.61 -1.31
C THR A 175 2.26 -4.85 -0.08
N CYS A 176 2.71 -3.78 0.58
CA CYS A 176 3.54 -3.88 1.80
C CYS A 176 2.75 -4.08 3.09
N SER A 177 1.46 -3.77 3.11
CA SER A 177 0.67 -3.72 4.34
C SER A 177 -0.45 -4.76 4.37
N SER A 178 -0.63 -5.37 5.54
CA SER A 178 -1.87 -6.07 5.88
C SER A 178 -3.03 -5.08 6.12
N SER A 179 -2.74 -3.78 6.30
CA SER A 179 -3.75 -2.76 6.61
C SER A 179 -4.79 -2.58 5.50
N ALA A 180 -4.43 -2.80 4.23
CA ALA A 180 -5.39 -2.89 3.14
C ALA A 180 -6.42 -4.03 3.36
N CYS A 181 -5.96 -5.17 3.88
CA CYS A 181 -6.82 -6.27 4.30
C CYS A 181 -7.58 -5.92 5.59
N GLU A 182 -6.96 -5.29 6.59
CA GLU A 182 -7.59 -4.92 7.86
C GLU A 182 -8.69 -3.86 7.69
N ARG A 183 -8.53 -2.89 6.77
CA ARG A 183 -9.59 -1.93 6.41
C ARG A 183 -10.80 -2.64 5.80
N ASN A 184 -10.57 -3.62 4.92
CA ASN A 184 -11.65 -4.43 4.38
C ASN A 184 -12.29 -5.30 5.47
N CYS A 185 -11.48 -5.86 6.39
CA CYS A 185 -11.97 -6.61 7.54
C CYS A 185 -12.74 -5.74 8.56
N SER A 186 -12.37 -4.46 8.73
CA SER A 186 -13.04 -3.53 9.65
C SER A 186 -14.42 -3.14 9.14
N THR A 187 -14.53 -2.75 7.85
CA THR A 187 -15.84 -2.56 7.19
C THR A 187 -16.66 -3.86 7.20
N PHE A 188 -16.01 -5.02 7.22
CA PHE A 188 -16.67 -6.32 7.25
C PHE A 188 -17.11 -6.76 8.67
N ASN A 189 -16.39 -6.37 9.72
CA ASN A 189 -16.81 -6.55 11.11
C ASN A 189 -18.10 -5.76 11.43
N GLN A 190 -18.38 -4.67 10.71
CA GLN A 190 -19.67 -3.97 10.79
C GLN A 190 -20.82 -4.80 10.20
N VAL A 191 -20.56 -5.60 9.16
CA VAL A 191 -21.53 -6.59 8.60
C VAL A 191 -21.68 -7.81 9.51
N HIS A 192 -20.65 -8.12 10.31
CA HIS A 192 -20.63 -9.19 11.31
C HIS A 192 -20.66 -8.66 12.75
N THR A 193 -21.62 -7.80 13.09
CA THR A 193 -21.91 -7.56 14.51
C THR A 193 -22.54 -8.80 15.15
N LYS A 194 -22.25 -9.05 16.44
CA LYS A 194 -22.69 -10.24 17.24
C LYS A 194 -24.20 -10.52 17.23
N ARG A 195 -25.03 -9.68 16.58
CA ARG A 195 -26.49 -9.75 16.65
C ARG A 195 -27.17 -10.39 15.43
N ARG A 196 -26.60 -10.44 14.21
CA ARG A 196 -27.25 -11.17 13.07
C ARG A 196 -26.28 -11.54 11.93
N ASN A 197 -25.78 -12.80 11.91
CA ASN A 197 -25.59 -13.68 10.73
C ASN A 197 -24.45 -14.69 10.91
N ARG A 198 -24.79 -15.99 11.02
CA ARG A 198 -23.85 -17.12 10.89
C ARG A 198 -23.68 -17.49 9.42
N LEU A 199 -22.96 -16.66 8.66
CA LEU A 199 -22.54 -17.02 7.29
C LEU A 199 -21.48 -18.12 7.36
N SER A 200 -21.56 -19.11 6.46
CA SER A 200 -20.49 -20.11 6.34
C SER A 200 -19.22 -19.48 5.76
N ALA A 201 -18.04 -20.02 6.13
CA ALA A 201 -16.74 -19.52 5.67
C ALA A 201 -16.63 -19.42 4.13
N ILE A 202 -17.32 -20.31 3.40
CA ILE A 202 -17.36 -20.29 1.94
C ILE A 202 -18.10 -19.04 1.42
N LYS A 203 -19.29 -18.76 1.96
CA LYS A 203 -20.07 -17.57 1.59
C LYS A 203 -19.35 -16.28 2.02
N LEU A 204 -18.65 -16.34 3.14
CA LEU A 204 -17.78 -15.27 3.65
C LEU A 204 -16.69 -14.91 2.64
N ASN A 205 -15.92 -15.90 2.18
CA ASN A 205 -14.83 -15.70 1.23
C ASN A 205 -15.36 -15.14 -0.09
N SER A 206 -16.50 -15.65 -0.58
CA SER A 206 -17.13 -15.13 -1.79
C SER A 206 -17.56 -13.67 -1.64
N LEU A 207 -18.15 -13.29 -0.51
CA LEU A 207 -18.56 -11.91 -0.23
C LEU A 207 -17.35 -10.97 -0.13
N VAL A 208 -16.31 -11.37 0.62
CA VAL A 208 -15.06 -10.60 0.74
C VAL A 208 -14.43 -10.40 -0.65
N PHE A 209 -14.37 -11.47 -1.45
CA PHE A 209 -13.87 -11.38 -2.83
C PHE A 209 -14.70 -10.43 -3.69
N ILE A 210 -16.03 -10.55 -3.70
CA ILE A 210 -16.91 -9.69 -4.50
C ILE A 210 -16.80 -8.22 -4.05
N MET A 211 -16.84 -7.96 -2.74
CA MET A 211 -16.74 -6.61 -2.18
C MET A 211 -15.38 -5.98 -2.50
N PHE A 212 -14.29 -6.72 -2.30
CA PHE A 212 -12.95 -6.25 -2.61
C PHE A 212 -12.81 -5.93 -4.10
N ASN A 213 -13.22 -6.84 -4.98
CA ASN A 213 -13.20 -6.63 -6.42
C ASN A 213 -14.11 -5.47 -6.87
N LYS A 214 -15.29 -5.29 -6.26
CA LYS A 214 -16.19 -4.17 -6.53
C LYS A 214 -15.54 -2.84 -6.14
N LYS A 215 -14.87 -2.78 -4.98
CA LYS A 215 -14.10 -1.62 -4.54
C LYS A 215 -12.92 -1.32 -5.47
N LEU A 216 -12.19 -2.34 -5.91
CA LEU A 216 -11.11 -2.21 -6.91
C LEU A 216 -11.64 -1.67 -8.24
N LYS A 217 -12.76 -2.18 -8.75
CA LYS A 217 -13.39 -1.67 -9.99
C LYS A 217 -13.78 -0.21 -9.86
N PHE A 218 -14.45 0.17 -8.76
CA PHE A 218 -14.86 1.55 -8.52
C PHE A 218 -13.65 2.49 -8.41
N ARG A 219 -12.56 2.04 -7.78
CA ARG A 219 -11.29 2.77 -7.70
C ARG A 219 -10.63 2.95 -9.06
N LYS A 220 -10.55 1.89 -9.88
CA LYS A 220 -10.04 1.97 -11.26
C LYS A 220 -10.82 3.01 -12.08
N SER A 221 -12.14 3.07 -11.90
CA SER A 221 -12.99 4.08 -12.55
C SER A 221 -12.77 5.50 -12.02
N ARG A 222 -12.43 5.69 -10.74
CA ARG A 222 -12.06 7.02 -10.18
C ARG A 222 -10.68 7.48 -10.66
N LEU A 223 -9.69 6.59 -10.69
CA LEU A 223 -8.33 6.91 -11.17
C LEU A 223 -8.31 7.26 -12.68
N GLN A 224 -9.23 6.70 -13.47
CA GLN A 224 -9.43 7.07 -14.87
C GLN A 224 -10.10 8.45 -15.05
N LYS A 225 -10.79 8.96 -14.03
CA LYS A 225 -11.41 10.28 -14.00
C LYS A 225 -10.55 11.21 -13.16
N LYS A 226 -9.42 11.65 -13.71
CA LYS A 226 -8.50 12.55 -13.02
C LYS A 226 -9.15 13.94 -12.88
N GLU A 227 -9.86 14.17 -11.79
CA GLU A 227 -10.08 15.50 -11.22
C GLU A 227 -9.41 15.55 -9.85
N ASP A 228 -8.41 16.42 -9.72
CA ASP A 228 -7.91 16.86 -8.43
C ASP A 228 -9.07 17.52 -7.68
N ASN A 229 -9.48 16.93 -6.55
CA ASN A 229 -10.25 17.63 -5.55
C ASN A 229 -9.83 17.14 -4.17
N LEU A 230 -8.83 17.84 -3.61
CA LEU A 230 -8.75 18.12 -2.19
C LEU A 230 -10.01 18.89 -1.78
N ILE A 231 -11.12 18.19 -1.57
CA ILE A 231 -12.29 18.74 -0.87
C ILE A 231 -12.73 17.68 0.14
N PHE A 232 -12.59 18.07 1.41
CA PHE A 232 -13.22 17.43 2.55
C PHE A 232 -14.71 17.71 2.44
N ASP A 233 -15.48 16.78 1.88
CA ASP A 233 -16.94 16.84 1.96
C ASP A 233 -17.44 15.70 2.83
N ASN A 234 -17.86 16.12 4.03
CA ASN A 234 -18.77 15.50 4.97
C ASN A 234 -18.63 13.99 5.13
N VAL A 235 -17.86 13.64 6.17
CA VAL A 235 -18.28 12.59 7.09
C VAL A 235 -19.78 12.81 7.32
N SER A 236 -20.62 11.91 6.77
CA SER A 236 -22.00 11.79 7.20
C SER A 236 -21.93 11.67 8.71
N SER A 237 -22.44 12.67 9.44
CA SER A 237 -22.41 12.60 10.88
C SER A 237 -23.31 11.43 11.25
N ASP A 238 -22.70 10.39 11.80
CA ASP A 238 -23.38 9.23 12.37
C ASP A 238 -24.02 9.65 13.70
N ASP A 239 -24.84 10.70 13.68
CA ASP A 239 -25.69 11.15 14.78
C ASP A 239 -27.00 10.35 14.81
N GLU A 240 -26.89 9.02 14.83
CA GLU A 240 -28.01 8.13 15.15
C GLU A 240 -27.64 7.19 16.32
N TRP A 241 -26.84 7.69 17.27
CA TRP A 241 -26.52 7.00 18.51
C TRP A 241 -27.19 7.61 19.76
N ILE A 242 -28.48 7.93 19.66
CA ILE A 242 -29.32 7.99 20.87
C ILE A 242 -30.53 7.09 20.65
N ALA A 243 -30.32 5.79 20.85
CA ALA A 243 -31.40 4.91 21.28
C ALA A 243 -31.42 4.96 22.81
N GLU A 244 -32.38 5.71 23.37
CA GLU A 244 -32.73 5.60 24.78
C GLU A 244 -33.08 4.14 25.12
N PRO A 245 -32.80 3.67 26.35
CA PRO A 245 -33.05 2.29 26.70
C PRO A 245 -34.56 2.04 26.78
N ASN A 246 -35.10 1.35 25.76
CA ASN A 246 -36.46 0.85 25.77
C ASN A 246 -36.68 -0.05 26.98
N ALA A 247 -37.57 0.38 27.87
CA ALA A 247 -38.29 -0.52 28.74
C ALA A 247 -39.30 -1.32 27.89
N ASP A 248 -39.45 -2.56 28.32
CA ASP A 248 -40.30 -3.65 27.85
C ASP A 248 -41.73 -3.24 27.49
N ASP A 249 -42.26 -3.86 26.44
CA ASP A 249 -43.55 -4.61 26.41
C ASP A 249 -44.24 -4.58 25.04
N GLY A 250 -44.30 -5.76 24.40
CA GLY A 250 -45.44 -6.25 23.62
C GLY A 250 -45.86 -5.56 22.31
N GLU A 251 -45.55 -6.17 21.16
CA GLU A 251 -46.52 -6.87 20.30
C GLU A 251 -45.92 -7.19 18.92
N SER A 252 -46.18 -8.41 18.47
CA SER A 252 -45.75 -9.00 17.21
C SER A 252 -46.59 -8.48 16.03
N VAL A 253 -45.94 -7.96 14.98
CA VAL A 253 -46.54 -7.92 13.63
C VAL A 253 -45.50 -8.31 12.58
N ASP A 254 -46.00 -9.06 11.61
CA ASP A 254 -45.36 -10.04 10.74
C ASP A 254 -44.45 -9.42 9.65
N ALA A 255 -43.21 -9.89 9.55
CA ALA A 255 -42.23 -9.49 8.53
C ALA A 255 -42.07 -10.59 7.46
N ARG A 256 -43.19 -11.20 7.05
CA ARG A 256 -43.25 -12.26 6.03
C ARG A 256 -43.81 -11.81 4.69
N ASP A 257 -44.34 -10.59 4.57
CA ASP A 257 -44.98 -10.12 3.34
C ASP A 257 -44.09 -9.30 2.38
N GLU A 258 -42.91 -8.85 2.78
CA GLU A 258 -42.00 -8.11 1.86
C GLU A 258 -41.01 -9.02 1.08
N LEU A 259 -40.86 -10.30 1.46
CA LEU A 259 -40.01 -11.24 0.72
C LEU A 259 -40.77 -12.05 -0.35
N ALA A 260 -42.11 -12.03 -0.34
CA ALA A 260 -42.92 -12.75 -1.33
C ALA A 260 -43.07 -11.95 -2.64
N LEU A 261 -42.97 -10.62 -2.60
CA LEU A 261 -43.13 -9.77 -3.78
C LEU A 261 -41.88 -9.69 -4.67
N VAL A 262 -40.70 -9.97 -4.12
CA VAL A 262 -39.43 -9.92 -4.89
C VAL A 262 -39.13 -11.24 -5.61
N VAL A 263 -39.77 -12.35 -5.20
CA VAL A 263 -39.57 -13.67 -5.81
C VAL A 263 -40.48 -13.89 -7.03
N ASP A 264 -41.71 -13.33 -7.02
CA ASP A 264 -42.63 -13.43 -8.17
C ASP A 264 -42.25 -12.51 -9.35
N GLU A 265 -41.48 -11.42 -9.12
CA GLU A 265 -40.96 -10.56 -10.19
C GLU A 265 -39.77 -11.18 -10.94
N MET A 266 -39.06 -12.15 -10.34
CA MET A 266 -37.91 -12.82 -10.99
C MET A 266 -38.28 -14.09 -11.77
N ASP A 267 -39.44 -14.71 -11.49
CA ASP A 267 -39.89 -15.92 -12.20
C ASP A 267 -40.74 -15.61 -13.46
N ASN A 268 -41.24 -14.37 -13.61
CA ASN A 268 -41.99 -13.96 -14.81
C ASN A 268 -41.12 -13.43 -15.97
N GLU A 269 -39.83 -13.14 -15.77
CA GLU A 269 -38.92 -12.74 -16.86
C GLU A 269 -38.24 -13.93 -17.56
N PHE A 270 -38.42 -15.17 -17.10
CA PHE A 270 -37.83 -16.37 -17.73
C PHE A 270 -38.83 -17.33 -18.39
N ARG A 271 -40.11 -16.94 -18.55
CA ARG A 271 -41.14 -17.79 -19.20
C ARG A 271 -42.04 -17.10 -20.23
N GLY A 272 -41.70 -15.92 -20.75
CA GLY A 272 -42.53 -15.23 -21.73
C GLY A 272 -41.79 -14.54 -22.87
N SER A 273 -41.61 -15.29 -23.98
CA SER A 273 -41.22 -14.88 -25.34
C SER A 273 -39.77 -14.45 -25.62
#